data_AF-X0PZQ3-F1
#
_entry.id   AF-X0PZQ3-F1
#
_cell.length_a   1.000
_cell.length_b   1.000
_cell.length_c   1.000
_cell.angle_alpha   90.00
_cell.angle_beta   90.00
_cell.angle_gamma   90.00
#
_symmetry.space_group_name_H-M   'P 1'
#
loop_
_entity.id
_entity.type
_entity.pdbx_description
1 polymer ?
#
loop_
_entity_poly.entity_id
_entity_poly.type
_entity_poly.pdbx_seq_one_letter_code
_entity_poly.pdbx_strand_id
1 'polypeptide(L)'
;MRRRHRDWYEALALDAEAEWISPRQLDWIARLKREQPNLREALEFSADDDPTAGLRTAAALFLFLGSQGLYNEERRWLSELLARQSGPPTVEWAKGIHCATVMANIQGDFQTCTALVEEGRARTTQTGDSMMRALIDDADGMLALYSGEPERAYPYLETALAEFNERGERTLETSALYFLGVAYGLSGLIEESIKCHERVLAITGRYGERSYRSRSLWALGIAVWQQGDVDRAVRLLEESLKLTRQVHIPRVAATCLEVLAWIACEQHDPPRAAILMGAAEELARSVGSSAVVFSDLSIYHKECDQRVRRRIGDIAFEAAHHKGEGFGFDAAIAYALHEHRPSTSEPDTDASTRLTKRERQVAALIAEGLTNQAIADRLVISPRTAQGHVEHILAKLGFTSRTQVAAWVVEQTHD
;
A
#
# COMPACT_ATOMS: atom_id res chain seq x y z
N MET A 1 25.66 15.10 -26.22
CA MET A 1 24.64 15.51 -25.21
C MET A 1 23.85 14.30 -24.71
N ARG A 2 23.22 13.51 -25.57
CA ARG A 2 22.42 12.32 -25.18
C ARG A 2 23.17 11.24 -24.36
N ARG A 3 24.41 10.88 -24.72
CA ARG A 3 25.23 9.96 -23.88
C ARG A 3 25.46 10.47 -22.47
N ARG A 4 25.86 11.74 -22.32
CA ARG A 4 26.03 12.37 -20.99
C ARG A 4 24.72 12.40 -20.19
N HIS A 5 23.58 12.60 -20.86
CA HIS A 5 22.26 12.52 -20.23
C HIS A 5 22.01 11.10 -19.72
N ARG A 6 22.16 10.08 -20.57
CA ARG A 6 22.06 8.66 -20.17
C ARG A 6 22.95 8.35 -18.97
N ASP A 7 24.24 8.65 -19.07
CA ASP A 7 25.23 8.31 -18.03
C ASP A 7 24.87 8.96 -16.68
N TRP A 8 24.29 10.17 -16.71
CA TRP A 8 23.80 10.85 -15.50
C TRP A 8 22.59 10.14 -14.90
N TYR A 9 21.63 9.71 -15.73
CA TYR A 9 20.42 9.02 -15.26
C TYR A 9 20.68 7.58 -14.83
N GLU A 10 21.64 6.91 -15.45
CA GLU A 10 22.16 5.63 -14.98
C GLU A 10 22.77 5.77 -13.58
N ALA A 11 23.68 6.74 -13.38
CA ALA A 11 24.27 7.00 -12.08
C ALA A 11 23.21 7.35 -11.02
N LEU A 12 22.21 8.16 -11.39
CA LEU A 12 21.08 8.49 -10.53
C LEU A 12 20.31 7.25 -10.06
N ALA A 13 20.02 6.32 -10.98
CA ALA A 13 19.29 5.10 -10.67
C ALA A 13 20.11 4.18 -9.75
N LEU A 14 21.41 4.02 -10.03
CA LEU A 14 22.32 3.22 -9.22
C LEU A 14 22.51 3.79 -7.80
N ASP A 15 22.63 5.11 -7.66
CA ASP A 15 22.68 5.78 -6.36
C ASP A 15 21.39 5.51 -5.55
N ALA A 16 20.23 5.58 -6.21
CA ALA A 16 18.94 5.32 -5.58
C ALA A 16 18.78 3.87 -5.13
N GLU A 17 19.29 2.91 -5.92
CA GLU A 17 19.32 1.49 -5.56
C GLU A 17 20.23 1.24 -4.34
N ALA A 18 21.44 1.78 -4.35
CA ALA A 18 22.42 1.61 -3.28
C ALA A 18 21.92 2.22 -1.95
N GLU A 19 21.18 3.32 -2.02
CA GLU A 19 20.57 3.99 -0.87
C GLU A 19 19.10 3.60 -0.65
N TRP A 20 18.60 2.53 -1.27
CA TRP A 20 17.20 2.12 -1.10
C TRP A 20 16.89 1.72 0.35
N ILE A 21 17.76 0.91 0.96
CA ILE A 21 17.72 0.59 2.39
C ILE A 21 18.54 1.62 3.17
N SER A 22 17.99 2.82 3.26
CA SER A 22 18.55 3.95 3.99
C SER A 22 17.46 4.93 4.47
N PRO A 23 17.79 5.89 5.36
CA PRO A 23 16.84 6.92 5.79
C PRO A 23 16.35 7.81 4.64
N ARG A 24 17.06 7.83 3.51
CA ARG A 24 16.79 8.66 2.33
C ARG A 24 15.80 8.02 1.35
N GLN A 25 15.22 6.86 1.67
CA GLN A 25 14.30 6.14 0.77
C GLN A 25 13.17 7.04 0.24
N LEU A 26 12.51 7.82 1.11
CA LEU A 26 11.41 8.70 0.68
C LEU A 26 11.90 9.85 -0.21
N ASP A 27 13.10 10.40 0.07
CA ASP A 27 13.71 11.44 -0.76
C ASP A 27 14.04 10.89 -2.15
N TRP A 28 14.53 9.65 -2.22
CA TRP A 28 14.79 8.96 -3.47
C TRP A 28 13.52 8.70 -4.26
N ILE A 29 12.46 8.22 -3.62
CA ILE A 29 11.16 8.03 -4.27
C ILE A 29 10.62 9.36 -4.82
N ALA A 30 10.68 10.43 -4.03
CA ALA A 30 10.23 11.76 -4.47
C ALA A 30 11.07 12.29 -5.65
N ARG A 31 12.38 12.09 -5.61
CA ARG A 31 13.30 12.48 -6.69
C ARG A 31 13.03 11.68 -7.96
N LEU A 32 12.98 10.35 -7.88
CA LEU A 32 12.72 9.48 -9.03
C LEU A 32 11.35 9.74 -9.67
N LYS A 33 10.31 10.06 -8.87
CA LYS A 33 9.01 10.52 -9.39
C LYS A 33 9.15 11.77 -10.26
N ARG A 34 9.87 12.78 -9.78
CA ARG A 34 10.08 14.03 -10.54
C ARG A 34 10.91 13.80 -11.80
N GLU A 35 11.91 12.95 -11.71
CA GLU A 35 12.86 12.66 -12.80
C GLU A 35 12.37 11.58 -13.78
N GLN A 36 11.18 11.00 -13.55
CA GLN A 36 10.66 9.90 -14.35
C GLN A 36 10.63 10.15 -15.87
N PRO A 37 10.21 11.34 -16.39
CA PRO A 37 10.25 11.59 -17.83
C PRO A 37 11.67 11.50 -18.41
N ASN A 38 12.67 11.99 -17.67
CA ASN A 38 14.05 11.98 -18.12
C ASN A 38 14.67 10.58 -18.03
N LEU A 39 14.30 9.80 -17.00
CA LEU A 39 14.68 8.38 -16.90
C LEU A 39 14.14 7.57 -18.08
N ARG A 40 12.90 7.82 -18.50
CA ARG A 40 12.32 7.18 -19.71
C ARG A 40 13.11 7.55 -20.96
N GLU A 41 13.41 8.83 -21.19
CA GLU A 41 14.22 9.26 -22.34
C GLU A 41 15.62 8.62 -22.32
N ALA A 42 16.24 8.50 -21.14
CA ALA A 42 17.52 7.83 -20.99
C ALA A 42 17.46 6.32 -21.31
N LEU A 43 16.40 5.62 -20.88
CA LEU A 43 16.18 4.21 -21.19
C LEU A 43 15.92 3.98 -22.68
N GLU A 44 15.09 4.81 -23.31
CA GLU A 44 14.83 4.78 -24.76
C GLU A 44 16.12 4.94 -25.56
N PHE A 45 16.93 5.94 -25.21
CA PHE A 45 18.21 6.16 -25.88
C PHE A 45 19.20 5.01 -25.63
N SER A 46 19.18 4.40 -24.44
CA SER A 46 20.05 3.28 -24.10
C SER A 46 19.75 2.03 -24.92
N ALA A 47 18.49 1.77 -25.25
CA ALA A 47 18.11 0.60 -26.04
C ALA A 47 18.86 0.55 -27.39
N ASP A 48 19.15 1.69 -28.01
CA ASP A 48 19.86 1.74 -29.29
C ASP A 48 21.37 2.00 -29.16
N ASP A 49 21.84 2.75 -28.15
CA ASP A 49 23.25 3.12 -28.01
C ASP A 49 24.06 2.18 -27.11
N ASP A 50 23.49 1.76 -25.97
CA ASP A 50 24.13 0.88 -24.98
C ASP A 50 23.07 0.10 -24.18
N PRO A 51 22.61 -1.06 -24.69
CA PRO A 51 21.59 -1.86 -24.05
C PRO A 51 22.00 -2.34 -22.65
N THR A 52 23.29 -2.52 -22.39
CA THR A 52 23.79 -2.98 -21.08
C THR A 52 23.65 -1.88 -20.02
N ALA A 53 24.00 -0.64 -20.36
CA ALA A 53 23.74 0.52 -19.49
C ALA A 53 22.23 0.74 -19.25
N GLY A 54 21.43 0.54 -20.31
CA GLY A 54 19.97 0.54 -20.20
C GLY A 54 19.48 -0.52 -19.21
N LEU A 55 20.01 -1.74 -19.28
CA LEU A 55 19.64 -2.84 -18.39
C LEU A 55 20.02 -2.57 -16.93
N ARG A 56 21.21 -2.01 -16.68
CA ARG A 56 21.62 -1.56 -15.33
C ARG A 56 20.65 -0.53 -14.77
N THR A 57 20.29 0.46 -15.59
CA THR A 57 19.35 1.51 -15.20
C THR A 57 17.96 0.94 -14.91
N ALA A 58 17.44 0.08 -15.79
CA ALA A 58 16.13 -0.55 -15.62
C ALA A 58 16.08 -1.43 -14.36
N ALA A 59 17.10 -2.26 -14.13
CA ALA A 59 17.20 -3.09 -12.93
C ALA A 59 17.33 -2.25 -11.65
N ALA A 60 18.07 -1.15 -11.66
CA ALA A 60 18.20 -0.27 -10.49
C ALA A 60 16.89 0.45 -10.13
N LEU A 61 16.00 0.67 -11.10
CA LEU A 61 14.68 1.25 -10.89
C LEU A 61 13.63 0.25 -10.38
N PHE A 62 13.95 -1.05 -10.31
CA PHE A 62 13.03 -2.14 -9.95
C PHE A 62 12.24 -1.87 -8.67
N LEU A 63 12.91 -1.50 -7.58
CA LEU A 63 12.25 -1.27 -6.29
C LEU A 63 11.35 -0.03 -6.33
N PHE A 64 11.77 1.00 -7.07
CA PHE A 64 10.99 2.21 -7.26
C PHE A 64 9.73 1.92 -8.06
N LEU A 65 9.86 1.40 -9.29
CA LEU A 65 8.72 1.10 -10.17
C LEU A 65 7.77 0.10 -9.50
N GLY A 66 8.33 -0.94 -8.87
CA GLY A 66 7.57 -1.92 -8.10
C GLY A 66 6.83 -1.34 -6.89
N SER A 67 7.40 -0.34 -6.20
CA SER A 67 6.71 0.35 -5.09
C SER A 67 5.55 1.22 -5.57
N GLN A 68 5.66 1.78 -6.80
CA GLN A 68 4.67 2.70 -7.37
C GLN A 68 3.63 2.00 -8.26
N GLY A 69 3.68 0.68 -8.39
CA GLY A 69 2.73 -0.09 -9.21
C GLY A 69 2.95 0.04 -10.72
N LEU A 70 4.15 0.44 -11.15
CA LEU A 70 4.50 0.66 -12.56
C LEU A 70 5.05 -0.61 -13.24
N TYR A 71 4.45 -1.76 -12.96
CA TYR A 71 4.97 -3.07 -13.37
C TYR A 71 5.01 -3.25 -14.89
N ASN A 72 4.01 -2.74 -15.62
CA ASN A 72 3.96 -2.81 -17.09
C ASN A 72 5.09 -2.03 -17.75
N GLU A 73 5.42 -0.85 -17.20
CA GLU A 73 6.52 -0.04 -17.71
C GLU A 73 7.85 -0.76 -17.50
N GLU A 74 8.06 -1.30 -16.31
CA GLU A 74 9.26 -2.02 -15.98
C GLU A 74 9.46 -3.27 -16.85
N ARG A 75 8.42 -4.09 -17.01
CA ARG A 75 8.46 -5.27 -17.89
C ARG A 75 8.80 -4.89 -19.31
N ARG A 76 8.21 -3.81 -19.84
CA ARG A 76 8.51 -3.36 -21.20
C ARG A 76 9.99 -3.02 -21.36
N TRP A 77 10.58 -2.27 -20.43
CA TRP A 77 12.00 -1.94 -20.47
C TRP A 77 12.89 -3.16 -20.36
N LEU A 78 12.64 -4.03 -19.38
CA LEU A 78 13.44 -5.24 -19.16
C LEU A 78 13.35 -6.18 -20.37
N SER A 79 12.16 -6.44 -20.91
CA SER A 79 12.00 -7.29 -22.10
C SER A 79 12.72 -6.74 -23.32
N GLU A 80 12.61 -5.43 -23.59
CA GLU A 80 13.29 -4.81 -24.73
C GLU A 80 14.83 -4.87 -24.58
N LEU A 81 15.34 -4.54 -23.39
CA LEU A 81 16.77 -4.47 -23.14
C LEU A 81 17.41 -5.86 -23.07
N LEU A 82 16.72 -6.87 -22.52
CA LEU A 82 17.16 -8.26 -22.51
C LEU A 82 17.22 -8.85 -23.92
N ALA A 83 16.22 -8.58 -24.77
CA ALA A 83 16.19 -9.05 -26.16
C ALA A 83 17.35 -8.51 -27.02
N ARG A 84 17.94 -7.37 -26.61
CA ARG A 84 19.09 -6.75 -27.27
C ARG A 84 20.44 -7.19 -26.71
N GLN A 85 20.48 -7.98 -25.63
CA GLN A 85 21.74 -8.52 -25.11
C GLN A 85 22.27 -9.62 -26.02
N SER A 86 23.53 -9.47 -26.45
CA SER A 86 24.24 -10.47 -27.24
C SER A 86 25.55 -10.84 -26.55
N GLY A 87 25.98 -12.11 -26.70
CA GLY A 87 27.21 -12.61 -26.10
C GLY A 87 27.00 -13.42 -24.80
N PRO A 88 28.08 -13.66 -24.03
CA PRO A 88 28.01 -14.42 -22.80
C PRO A 88 27.17 -13.68 -21.73
N PRO A 89 26.50 -14.39 -20.81
CA PRO A 89 25.74 -13.76 -19.75
C PRO A 89 26.66 -12.96 -18.81
N THR A 90 26.16 -11.82 -18.35
CA THR A 90 26.81 -10.96 -17.34
C THR A 90 25.94 -10.86 -16.09
N VAL A 91 26.49 -10.29 -15.00
CA VAL A 91 25.74 -10.04 -13.77
C VAL A 91 24.55 -9.11 -14.03
N GLU A 92 24.73 -8.09 -14.86
CA GLU A 92 23.65 -7.17 -15.27
C GLU A 92 22.53 -7.90 -16.00
N TRP A 93 22.88 -8.84 -16.87
CA TRP A 93 21.90 -9.70 -17.54
C TRP A 93 21.13 -10.57 -16.54
N ALA A 94 21.84 -11.25 -15.63
CA ALA A 94 21.21 -12.09 -14.61
C ALA A 94 20.29 -11.29 -13.68
N LYS A 95 20.70 -10.07 -13.31
CA LYS A 95 19.89 -9.14 -12.52
C LYS A 95 18.64 -8.67 -13.29
N GLY A 96 18.78 -8.44 -14.60
CA GLY A 96 17.67 -8.15 -15.50
C GLY A 96 16.64 -9.29 -15.56
N ILE A 97 17.12 -10.54 -15.70
CA ILE A 97 16.27 -11.75 -15.65
C ILE A 97 15.55 -11.83 -14.30
N HIS A 98 16.28 -11.67 -13.20
CA HIS A 98 15.71 -11.65 -11.85
C HIS A 98 14.57 -10.63 -11.69
N CYS A 99 14.81 -9.37 -12.05
CA CYS A 99 13.80 -8.31 -11.98
C CYS A 99 12.59 -8.62 -12.86
N ALA A 100 12.81 -9.12 -14.08
CA ALA A 100 11.75 -9.45 -15.03
C ALA A 100 10.88 -10.60 -14.52
N THR A 101 11.48 -11.63 -13.94
CA THR A 101 10.78 -12.75 -13.31
C THR A 101 9.91 -12.28 -12.14
N VAL A 102 10.43 -11.41 -11.27
CA VAL A 102 9.64 -10.88 -10.14
C VAL A 102 8.42 -10.12 -10.65
N MET A 103 8.59 -9.29 -11.69
CA MET A 103 7.50 -8.49 -12.25
C MET A 103 6.44 -9.33 -12.93
N ALA A 104 6.85 -10.35 -13.69
CA ALA A 104 5.92 -11.30 -14.30
C ALA A 104 5.16 -12.11 -13.23
N ASN A 105 5.81 -12.52 -12.14
CA ASN A 105 5.18 -13.21 -11.02
C ASN A 105 4.10 -12.35 -10.34
N ILE A 106 4.38 -11.07 -10.08
CA ILE A 106 3.42 -10.12 -9.47
C ILE A 106 2.14 -9.96 -10.30
N GLN A 107 2.24 -10.17 -11.62
CA GLN A 107 1.13 -10.09 -12.56
C GLN A 107 0.51 -11.45 -12.91
N GLY A 108 1.00 -12.54 -12.31
CA GLY A 108 0.53 -13.90 -12.59
C GLY A 108 0.92 -14.46 -13.96
N ASP A 109 1.91 -13.87 -14.64
CA ASP A 109 2.42 -14.36 -15.93
C ASP A 109 3.49 -15.45 -15.72
N PHE A 110 3.04 -16.59 -15.20
CA PHE A 110 3.91 -17.73 -14.89
C PHE A 110 4.55 -18.37 -16.12
N GLN A 111 3.96 -18.18 -17.31
CA GLN A 111 4.53 -18.66 -18.55
C GLN A 111 5.81 -17.89 -18.88
N THR A 112 5.76 -16.55 -18.81
CA THR A 112 6.94 -15.70 -19.02
C THR A 112 7.99 -15.94 -17.93
N CYS A 113 7.59 -16.05 -16.67
CA CYS A 113 8.52 -16.37 -15.58
C CYS A 113 9.29 -17.67 -15.81
N THR A 114 8.57 -18.75 -16.15
CA THR A 114 9.18 -20.06 -16.41
C THR A 114 10.22 -19.95 -17.54
N ALA A 115 9.87 -19.29 -18.65
CA ALA A 115 10.79 -19.12 -19.77
C ALA A 115 12.05 -18.32 -19.39
N LEU A 116 11.90 -17.25 -18.61
CA LEU A 116 13.03 -16.42 -18.14
C LEU A 116 13.97 -17.18 -17.19
N VAL A 117 13.40 -17.95 -16.25
CA VAL A 117 14.20 -18.76 -15.31
C VAL A 117 14.91 -19.91 -16.03
N GLU A 118 14.25 -20.56 -17.00
CA GLU A 118 14.86 -21.60 -17.83
C GLU A 118 16.03 -21.06 -18.66
N GLU A 119 15.86 -19.90 -19.31
CA GLU A 119 16.95 -19.22 -20.02
C GLU A 119 18.09 -18.84 -19.05
N GLY A 120 17.73 -18.26 -17.91
CA GLY A 120 18.61 -17.96 -16.78
C GLY A 120 19.51 -19.13 -16.43
N ARG A 121 18.90 -20.27 -16.10
CA ARG A 121 19.60 -21.50 -15.71
C ARG A 121 20.47 -22.02 -16.84
N ALA A 122 19.94 -22.10 -18.06
CA ALA A 122 20.68 -22.65 -19.20
C ALA A 122 21.97 -21.86 -19.48
N ARG A 123 21.92 -20.53 -19.36
CA ARG A 123 23.07 -19.65 -19.65
C ARG A 123 24.04 -19.55 -18.47
N THR A 124 23.58 -19.67 -17.23
CA THR A 124 24.46 -19.58 -16.04
C THR A 124 24.99 -20.93 -15.55
N THR A 125 24.49 -22.07 -16.04
CA THR A 125 24.94 -23.42 -15.60
C THR A 125 26.46 -23.62 -15.69
N GLN A 126 27.11 -23.04 -16.71
CA GLN A 126 28.56 -23.19 -16.94
C GLN A 126 29.36 -21.98 -16.46
N THR A 127 28.74 -21.01 -15.78
CA THR A 127 29.44 -19.83 -15.30
C THR A 127 30.13 -20.08 -13.97
N GLY A 128 31.34 -19.56 -13.82
CA GLY A 128 32.06 -19.54 -12.54
C GLY A 128 31.57 -18.45 -11.58
N ASP A 129 30.74 -17.50 -12.05
CA ASP A 129 30.27 -16.39 -11.22
C ASP A 129 29.12 -16.84 -10.31
N SER A 130 29.39 -16.87 -9.01
CA SER A 130 28.41 -17.23 -7.99
C SER A 130 27.27 -16.21 -7.86
N MET A 131 27.50 -14.92 -8.16
CA MET A 131 26.44 -13.91 -8.09
C MET A 131 25.39 -14.12 -9.18
N MET A 132 25.82 -14.43 -10.41
CA MET A 132 24.89 -14.73 -11.49
C MET A 132 24.01 -15.93 -11.14
N ARG A 133 24.58 -16.99 -10.55
CA ARG A 133 23.82 -18.16 -10.12
C ARG A 133 22.84 -17.81 -9.01
N ALA A 134 23.27 -17.08 -7.98
CA ALA A 134 22.41 -16.64 -6.89
C ALA A 134 21.21 -15.79 -7.34
N LEU A 135 21.40 -14.88 -8.31
CA LEU A 135 20.30 -14.08 -8.87
C LEU A 135 19.26 -14.95 -9.61
N ILE A 136 19.71 -15.98 -10.34
CA ILE A 136 18.81 -16.91 -11.02
C ILE A 136 18.13 -17.84 -10.01
N ASP A 137 18.86 -18.34 -9.00
CA ASP A 137 18.28 -19.15 -7.93
C ASP A 137 17.21 -18.35 -7.15
N ASP A 138 17.46 -17.09 -6.81
CA ASP A 138 16.44 -16.23 -6.16
C ASP A 138 15.18 -16.08 -7.05
N ALA A 139 15.37 -15.91 -8.37
CA ALA A 139 14.27 -15.85 -9.34
C ALA A 139 13.47 -17.16 -9.42
N ASP A 140 14.14 -18.30 -9.37
CA ASP A 140 13.53 -19.64 -9.36
C ASP A 140 12.75 -19.90 -8.06
N GLY A 141 13.33 -19.53 -6.93
CA GLY A 141 12.67 -19.58 -5.63
C GLY A 141 11.38 -18.76 -5.59
N MET A 142 11.41 -17.55 -6.16
CA MET A 142 10.21 -16.72 -6.28
C MET A 142 9.17 -17.32 -7.24
N LEU A 143 9.59 -17.87 -8.39
CA LEU A 143 8.67 -18.56 -9.30
C LEU A 143 7.96 -19.72 -8.59
N ALA A 144 8.70 -20.56 -7.87
CA ALA A 144 8.15 -21.68 -7.10
C ALA A 144 7.14 -21.17 -6.07
N LEU A 145 7.48 -20.11 -5.34
CA LEU A 145 6.59 -19.50 -4.34
C LEU A 145 5.28 -18.98 -4.96
N TYR A 146 5.34 -18.20 -6.03
CA TYR A 146 4.14 -17.62 -6.64
C TYR A 146 3.31 -18.64 -7.43
N SER A 147 3.92 -19.74 -7.89
CA SER A 147 3.21 -20.85 -8.57
C SER A 147 2.53 -21.82 -7.61
N GLY A 148 2.62 -21.59 -6.29
CA GLY A 148 1.99 -22.45 -5.27
C GLY A 148 2.82 -23.68 -4.88
N GLU A 149 4.14 -23.60 -5.00
CA GLU A 149 5.08 -24.64 -4.60
C GLU A 149 6.10 -24.12 -3.55
N PRO A 150 5.64 -23.61 -2.39
CA PRO A 150 6.50 -22.95 -1.41
C PRO A 150 7.63 -23.85 -0.89
N GLU A 151 7.43 -25.16 -0.78
CA GLU A 151 8.47 -26.10 -0.34
C GLU A 151 9.64 -26.20 -1.33
N ARG A 152 9.37 -26.01 -2.63
CA ARG A 152 10.41 -25.99 -3.66
C ARG A 152 11.23 -24.71 -3.63
N ALA A 153 10.74 -23.64 -3.01
CA ALA A 153 11.42 -22.35 -2.98
C ALA A 153 12.63 -22.33 -2.03
N TYR A 154 12.60 -23.09 -0.93
CA TYR A 154 13.62 -23.05 0.13
C TYR A 154 15.06 -23.20 -0.35
N PRO A 155 15.44 -24.30 -1.04
CA PRO A 155 16.85 -24.52 -1.37
C PRO A 155 17.40 -23.41 -2.27
N TYR A 156 16.57 -22.84 -3.15
CA TYR A 156 16.97 -21.76 -4.04
C TYR A 156 17.15 -20.44 -3.28
N LEU A 157 16.17 -20.06 -2.46
CA LEU A 157 16.21 -18.82 -1.68
C LEU A 157 17.30 -18.85 -0.60
N GLU A 158 17.55 -20.00 0.04
CA GLU A 158 18.63 -20.18 1.02
C GLU A 158 20.02 -20.04 0.38
N THR A 159 20.21 -20.65 -0.80
CA THR A 159 21.47 -20.56 -1.56
C THR A 159 21.74 -19.13 -1.99
N ALA A 160 20.74 -18.44 -2.54
CA ALA A 160 20.88 -17.05 -2.95
C ALA A 160 21.15 -16.12 -1.75
N LEU A 161 20.44 -16.34 -0.63
CA LEU A 161 20.61 -15.56 0.59
C LEU A 161 22.04 -15.67 1.15
N ALA A 162 22.64 -16.86 1.13
CA ALA A 162 24.01 -17.06 1.59
C ALA A 162 25.00 -16.21 0.77
N GLU A 163 24.88 -16.25 -0.57
CA GLU A 163 25.73 -15.47 -1.47
C GLU A 163 25.54 -13.95 -1.27
N PHE A 164 24.29 -13.48 -1.16
CA PHE A 164 24.00 -12.07 -0.94
C PHE A 164 24.56 -11.56 0.40
N ASN A 165 24.51 -12.38 1.44
CA ASN A 165 25.09 -12.05 2.74
C ASN A 165 26.63 -11.97 2.66
N GLU A 166 27.28 -12.97 2.07
CA GLU A 166 28.74 -13.00 1.91
C GLU A 166 29.28 -11.79 1.15
N ARG A 167 28.52 -11.29 0.16
CA ARG A 167 28.87 -10.10 -0.63
C ARG A 167 28.42 -8.77 -0.03
N GLY A 168 27.65 -8.79 1.06
CA GLY A 168 27.12 -7.58 1.70
C GLY A 168 26.03 -6.87 0.88
N GLU A 169 25.35 -7.58 0.00
CA GLU A 169 24.25 -7.08 -0.84
C GLU A 169 22.96 -6.93 -0.01
N ARG A 170 22.92 -5.89 0.84
CA ARG A 170 21.84 -5.69 1.83
C ARG A 170 20.43 -5.73 1.24
N THR A 171 20.25 -5.13 0.07
CA THR A 171 18.94 -5.05 -0.59
C THR A 171 18.47 -6.43 -1.05
N LEU A 172 19.37 -7.21 -1.68
CA LEU A 172 19.08 -8.57 -2.11
C LEU A 172 18.92 -9.52 -0.92
N GLU A 173 19.76 -9.39 0.12
CA GLU A 173 19.62 -10.14 1.38
C GLU A 173 18.24 -9.92 2.01
N THR A 174 17.80 -8.66 2.10
CA THR A 174 16.49 -8.31 2.68
C THR A 174 15.35 -8.87 1.84
N SER A 175 15.47 -8.83 0.51
CA SER A 175 14.50 -9.41 -0.41
C SER A 175 14.39 -10.92 -0.26
N ALA A 176 15.52 -11.63 -0.29
CA ALA A 176 15.57 -13.09 -0.14
C ALA A 176 15.02 -13.53 1.22
N LEU A 177 15.38 -12.84 2.31
CA LEU A 177 14.81 -13.09 3.64
C LEU A 177 13.29 -12.91 3.69
N TYR A 178 12.77 -11.88 3.01
CA TYR A 178 11.33 -11.67 2.93
C TYR A 178 10.64 -12.85 2.22
N PHE A 179 11.11 -13.25 1.04
CA PHE A 179 10.48 -14.34 0.28
C PHE A 179 10.64 -15.70 0.97
N LEU A 180 11.79 -15.96 1.60
CA LEU A 180 12.01 -17.17 2.38
C LEU A 180 11.05 -17.24 3.57
N GLY A 181 10.86 -16.11 4.28
CA GLY A 181 9.89 -16.02 5.38
C GLY A 181 8.45 -16.27 4.94
N VAL A 182 8.05 -15.76 3.77
CA VAL A 182 6.73 -16.05 3.18
C VAL A 182 6.61 -17.53 2.85
N ALA A 183 7.60 -18.11 2.19
CA ALA A 183 7.59 -19.53 1.84
C ALA A 183 7.41 -20.42 3.08
N TYR A 184 8.19 -20.18 4.14
CA TYR A 184 8.04 -20.91 5.41
C TYR A 184 6.64 -20.74 6.01
N GLY A 185 6.08 -19.53 5.96
CA GLY A 185 4.75 -19.25 6.46
C GLY A 185 3.67 -20.04 5.72
N LEU A 186 3.74 -20.07 4.39
CA LEU A 186 2.77 -20.80 3.54
C LEU A 186 2.85 -22.32 3.73
N SER A 187 4.03 -22.89 4.01
CA SER A 187 4.15 -24.32 4.35
C SER A 187 3.90 -24.63 5.84
N GLY A 188 3.47 -23.66 6.64
CA GLY A 188 3.16 -23.86 8.07
C GLY A 188 4.39 -23.93 9.00
N LEU A 189 5.59 -23.62 8.51
CA LEU A 189 6.82 -23.50 9.31
C LEU A 189 6.87 -22.12 10.00
N ILE A 190 5.89 -21.87 10.87
CA ILE A 190 5.61 -20.51 11.38
C ILE A 190 6.79 -19.94 12.18
N GLU A 191 7.51 -20.75 12.96
CA GLU A 191 8.67 -20.26 13.73
C GLU A 191 9.80 -19.76 12.82
N GLU A 192 10.09 -20.47 11.72
CA GLU A 192 11.11 -20.07 10.75
C GLU A 192 10.67 -18.84 9.94
N SER A 193 9.38 -18.74 9.62
CA SER A 193 8.78 -17.54 9.02
C SER A 193 8.97 -16.31 9.91
N ILE A 194 8.67 -16.43 11.20
CA ILE A 194 8.84 -15.35 12.19
C ILE A 194 10.31 -14.91 12.25
N LYS A 195 11.26 -15.86 12.37
CA LYS A 195 12.71 -15.54 12.40
C LYS A 195 13.16 -14.76 11.16
N CYS A 196 12.70 -15.16 9.98
CA CYS A 196 13.02 -14.45 8.73
C CYS A 196 12.49 -13.01 8.75
N HIS A 197 11.22 -12.83 9.13
CA HIS A 197 10.62 -11.49 9.17
C HIS A 197 11.19 -10.61 10.28
N GLU A 198 11.55 -11.14 11.45
CA GLU A 198 12.25 -10.40 12.49
C GLU A 198 13.61 -9.89 12.02
N ARG A 199 14.35 -10.68 11.24
CA ARG A 199 15.61 -10.22 10.61
C ARG A 199 15.35 -9.07 9.63
N VAL A 200 14.33 -9.16 8.79
CA VAL A 200 13.93 -8.05 7.89
C VAL A 200 13.56 -6.81 8.68
N LEU A 201 12.77 -6.94 9.75
CA LEU A 201 12.38 -5.82 10.61
C LEU A 201 13.58 -5.19 11.33
N ALA A 202 14.58 -5.97 11.72
CA ALA A 202 15.82 -5.47 12.31
C ALA A 202 16.67 -4.66 11.31
N ILE A 203 16.83 -5.17 10.08
CA ILE A 203 17.56 -4.46 9.01
C ILE A 203 16.83 -3.16 8.68
N THR A 204 15.55 -3.25 8.34
CA THR A 204 14.74 -2.10 7.90
C THR A 204 14.55 -1.07 9.01
N GLY A 205 14.39 -1.51 10.27
CA GLY A 205 14.31 -0.63 11.44
C GLY A 205 15.59 0.16 11.69
N ARG A 206 16.77 -0.45 11.52
CA ARG A 206 18.07 0.23 11.66
C ARG A 206 18.25 1.36 10.64
N TYR A 207 17.71 1.19 9.43
CA TYR A 207 17.91 2.11 8.33
C TYR A 207 16.68 2.98 8.01
N GLY A 208 15.56 2.81 8.73
CA GLY A 208 14.32 3.56 8.46
C GLY A 208 13.68 3.22 7.10
N GLU A 209 14.00 2.06 6.53
CA GLU A 209 13.40 1.57 5.29
C GLU A 209 11.95 1.16 5.57
N ARG A 210 11.03 1.59 4.72
CA ARG A 210 9.58 1.45 4.95
C ARG A 210 8.93 0.39 4.06
N SER A 211 9.51 0.08 2.90
CA SER A 211 8.88 -0.75 1.88
C SER A 211 8.98 -2.25 2.18
N TYR A 212 10.15 -2.77 2.53
CA TYR A 212 10.28 -4.16 3.01
C TYR A 212 9.74 -4.31 4.42
N ARG A 213 9.85 -3.25 5.24
CA ARG A 213 9.23 -3.24 6.58
C ARG A 213 7.72 -3.50 6.52
N SER A 214 6.98 -2.77 5.69
CA SER A 214 5.53 -2.98 5.57
C SER A 214 5.19 -4.38 5.04
N ARG A 215 5.93 -4.88 4.04
CA ARG A 215 5.77 -6.24 3.52
C ARG A 215 5.97 -7.32 4.59
N SER A 216 7.01 -7.21 5.41
CA SER A 216 7.25 -8.16 6.51
C SER A 216 6.24 -8.05 7.64
N LEU A 217 5.73 -6.85 7.95
CA LEU A 217 4.63 -6.70 8.91
C LEU A 217 3.35 -7.37 8.43
N TRP A 218 3.04 -7.27 7.13
CA TRP A 218 1.92 -8.00 6.52
C TRP A 218 2.09 -9.52 6.64
N ALA A 219 3.25 -10.06 6.24
CA ALA A 219 3.51 -11.49 6.28
C ALA A 219 3.51 -12.04 7.72
N LEU A 220 4.10 -11.31 8.67
CA LEU A 220 4.03 -11.64 10.08
C LEU A 220 2.59 -11.58 10.61
N GLY A 221 1.78 -10.62 10.13
CA GLY A 221 0.36 -10.51 10.44
C GLY A 221 -0.42 -11.77 10.06
N ILE A 222 -0.16 -12.35 8.88
CA ILE A 222 -0.75 -13.63 8.47
C ILE A 222 -0.28 -14.77 9.37
N ALA A 223 1.03 -14.86 9.60
CA ALA A 223 1.62 -15.92 10.42
C ALA A 223 1.03 -15.97 11.83
N VAL A 224 0.87 -14.82 12.50
CA VAL A 224 0.29 -14.76 13.85
C VAL A 224 -1.24 -14.92 13.84
N TRP A 225 -1.92 -14.49 12.78
CA TRP A 225 -3.35 -14.75 12.59
C TRP A 225 -3.63 -16.26 12.48
N GLN A 226 -2.82 -16.99 11.71
CA GLN A 226 -2.92 -18.45 11.59
C GLN A 226 -2.66 -19.18 12.92
N GLN A 227 -1.91 -18.56 13.85
CA GLN A 227 -1.73 -19.06 15.22
C GLN A 227 -2.90 -18.70 16.16
N GLY A 228 -3.87 -17.90 15.72
CA GLY A 228 -5.03 -17.46 16.49
C GLY A 228 -4.82 -16.15 17.27
N ASP A 229 -3.67 -15.49 17.17
CA ASP A 229 -3.42 -14.18 17.80
C ASP A 229 -3.95 -13.04 16.90
N VAL A 230 -5.28 -12.95 16.83
CA VAL A 230 -6.00 -12.00 15.99
C VAL A 230 -5.66 -10.55 16.34
N ASP A 231 -5.56 -10.22 17.63
CA ASP A 231 -5.27 -8.85 18.07
C ASP A 231 -3.89 -8.39 17.62
N ARG A 232 -2.88 -9.27 17.71
CA ARG A 232 -1.54 -8.96 17.20
C ARG A 232 -1.52 -8.87 15.69
N ALA A 233 -2.24 -9.74 14.99
CA ALA A 233 -2.35 -9.68 13.53
C ALA A 233 -2.89 -8.33 13.06
N VAL A 234 -3.98 -7.85 13.66
CA VAL A 234 -4.56 -6.54 13.34
C VAL A 234 -3.56 -5.42 13.56
N ARG A 235 -2.86 -5.38 14.72
CA ARG A 235 -1.86 -4.34 14.99
C ARG A 235 -0.73 -4.31 13.95
N LEU A 236 -0.24 -5.49 13.53
CA LEU A 236 0.81 -5.60 12.52
C LEU A 236 0.33 -5.12 11.14
N LEU A 237 -0.88 -5.51 10.73
CA LEU A 237 -1.50 -5.09 9.48
C LEU A 237 -1.75 -3.57 9.47
N GLU A 238 -2.20 -3.00 10.58
CA GLU A 238 -2.38 -1.55 10.73
C GLU A 238 -1.05 -0.77 10.66
N GLU A 239 0.02 -1.29 11.27
CA GLU A 239 1.37 -0.70 11.14
C GLU A 239 1.86 -0.77 9.68
N SER A 240 1.64 -1.91 9.00
CA SER A 240 1.94 -2.06 7.58
C SER A 240 1.19 -1.04 6.72
N LEU A 241 -0.10 -0.83 6.97
CA LEU A 241 -0.94 0.16 6.28
C LEU A 241 -0.42 1.59 6.49
N LYS A 242 -0.01 1.96 7.72
CA LYS A 242 0.55 3.28 8.03
C LYS A 242 1.86 3.55 7.27
N LEU A 243 2.73 2.56 7.17
CA LEU A 243 3.98 2.66 6.40
C LEU A 243 3.70 2.71 4.90
N THR A 244 2.79 1.86 4.44
CA THR A 244 2.37 1.80 3.05
C THR A 244 1.75 3.11 2.58
N ARG A 245 0.97 3.80 3.43
CA ARG A 245 0.46 5.14 3.16
C ARG A 245 1.58 6.17 2.94
N GLN A 246 2.65 6.12 3.73
CA GLN A 246 3.79 7.05 3.59
C GLN A 246 4.57 6.85 2.28
N VAL A 247 4.72 5.61 1.83
CA VAL A 247 5.49 5.26 0.62
C VAL A 247 4.62 5.25 -0.64
N HIS A 248 3.29 5.15 -0.46
CA HIS A 248 2.29 4.91 -1.49
C HIS A 248 2.53 3.58 -2.23
N ILE A 249 2.26 2.45 -1.55
CA ILE A 249 2.39 1.08 -2.12
C ILE A 249 1.00 0.40 -2.21
N PRO A 250 0.20 0.67 -3.26
CA PRO A 250 -1.18 0.15 -3.39
C PRO A 250 -1.30 -1.35 -3.23
N ARG A 251 -0.32 -2.11 -3.75
CA ARG A 251 -0.32 -3.57 -3.64
C ARG A 251 -0.26 -4.07 -2.20
N VAL A 252 0.63 -3.50 -1.37
CA VAL A 252 0.75 -3.91 0.04
C VAL A 252 -0.49 -3.46 0.83
N ALA A 253 -1.09 -2.33 0.48
CA ALA A 253 -2.36 -1.92 1.06
C ALA A 253 -3.45 -2.94 0.73
N ALA A 254 -3.60 -3.32 -0.53
CA ALA A 254 -4.57 -4.33 -0.97
C ALA A 254 -4.42 -5.65 -0.19
N THR A 255 -3.21 -6.19 -0.08
CA THR A 255 -2.99 -7.44 0.66
C THR A 255 -3.26 -7.31 2.16
N CYS A 256 -3.05 -6.14 2.76
CA CYS A 256 -3.43 -5.90 4.16
C CYS A 256 -4.95 -5.80 4.34
N LEU A 257 -5.64 -5.10 3.43
CA LEU A 257 -7.10 -4.98 3.44
C LEU A 257 -7.77 -6.35 3.30
N GLU A 258 -7.22 -7.20 2.44
CA GLU A 258 -7.70 -8.57 2.20
C GLU A 258 -7.64 -9.41 3.48
N VAL A 259 -6.48 -9.41 4.17
CA VAL A 259 -6.34 -10.16 5.45
C VAL A 259 -7.25 -9.57 6.54
N LEU A 260 -7.38 -8.23 6.61
CA LEU A 260 -8.32 -7.58 7.54
C LEU A 260 -9.78 -7.94 7.23
N ALA A 261 -10.12 -8.20 5.96
CA ALA A 261 -11.44 -8.68 5.59
C ALA A 261 -11.72 -10.08 6.12
N TRP A 262 -10.75 -10.99 6.01
CA TRP A 262 -10.85 -12.34 6.57
C TRP A 262 -11.04 -12.30 8.08
N ILE A 263 -10.24 -11.48 8.77
CA ILE A 263 -10.37 -11.24 10.22
C ILE A 263 -11.76 -10.69 10.57
N ALA A 264 -12.27 -9.70 9.82
CA ALA A 264 -13.60 -9.13 10.05
C ALA A 264 -14.72 -10.19 9.85
N CYS A 265 -14.56 -11.09 8.87
CA CYS A 265 -15.49 -12.20 8.65
C CYS A 265 -15.51 -13.16 9.86
N GLU A 266 -14.34 -13.50 10.41
CA GLU A 266 -14.21 -14.31 11.62
C GLU A 266 -14.79 -13.63 12.86
N GLN A 267 -14.60 -12.32 13.00
CA GLN A 267 -15.16 -11.51 14.08
C GLN A 267 -16.66 -11.18 13.94
N HIS A 268 -17.35 -11.78 12.97
CA HIS A 268 -18.78 -11.58 12.73
C HIS A 268 -19.17 -10.15 12.32
N ASP A 269 -18.31 -9.45 11.57
CA ASP A 269 -18.63 -8.18 10.90
C ASP A 269 -18.69 -8.35 9.36
N PRO A 270 -19.73 -9.03 8.82
CA PRO A 270 -19.83 -9.31 7.40
C PRO A 270 -19.88 -8.08 6.48
N PRO A 271 -20.58 -6.97 6.82
CA PRO A 271 -20.54 -5.76 6.00
C PRO A 271 -19.13 -5.18 5.88
N ARG A 272 -18.36 -5.16 6.99
CA ARG A 272 -16.98 -4.66 6.95
C ARG A 272 -16.08 -5.55 6.11
N ALA A 273 -16.23 -6.88 6.24
CA ALA A 273 -15.48 -7.83 5.41
C ALA A 273 -15.71 -7.57 3.92
N ALA A 274 -16.96 -7.46 3.47
CA ALA A 274 -17.28 -7.18 2.06
C ALA A 274 -16.69 -5.83 1.58
N ILE A 275 -16.78 -4.77 2.40
CA ILE A 275 -16.18 -3.46 2.05
C ILE A 275 -14.65 -3.56 1.91
N LEU A 276 -13.99 -4.28 2.82
CA LEU A 276 -12.54 -4.44 2.77
C LEU A 276 -12.10 -5.27 1.56
N MET A 277 -12.84 -6.32 1.20
CA MET A 277 -12.60 -7.13 -0.02
C MET A 277 -12.70 -6.24 -1.28
N GLY A 278 -13.79 -5.49 -1.45
CA GLY A 278 -13.96 -4.63 -2.62
C GLY A 278 -12.89 -3.54 -2.71
N ALA A 279 -12.45 -3.00 -1.58
CA ALA A 279 -11.34 -2.05 -1.55
C ALA A 279 -9.99 -2.71 -1.90
N ALA A 280 -9.74 -3.93 -1.42
CA ALA A 280 -8.53 -4.69 -1.74
C ALA A 280 -8.45 -4.99 -3.25
N GLU A 281 -9.55 -5.47 -3.83
CA GLU A 281 -9.66 -5.79 -5.25
C GLU A 281 -9.47 -4.55 -6.13
N GLU A 282 -10.09 -3.42 -5.79
CA GLU A 282 -9.92 -2.16 -6.52
C GLU A 282 -8.45 -1.73 -6.53
N LEU A 283 -7.82 -1.68 -5.36
CA LEU A 283 -6.44 -1.23 -5.25
C LEU A 283 -5.48 -2.15 -6.02
N ALA A 284 -5.68 -3.47 -5.94
CA ALA A 284 -4.86 -4.42 -6.68
C ALA A 284 -5.07 -4.28 -8.20
N ARG A 285 -6.32 -4.19 -8.65
CA ARG A 285 -6.68 -4.03 -10.08
C ARG A 285 -6.14 -2.73 -10.66
N SER A 286 -6.14 -1.63 -9.88
CA SER A 286 -5.65 -0.31 -10.33
C SER A 286 -4.17 -0.33 -10.74
N VAL A 287 -3.39 -1.26 -10.20
CA VAL A 287 -1.96 -1.46 -10.51
C VAL A 287 -1.69 -2.74 -11.30
N GLY A 288 -2.73 -3.39 -11.84
CA GLY A 288 -2.58 -4.61 -12.64
C GLY A 288 -2.07 -5.81 -11.84
N SER A 289 -2.52 -5.97 -10.60
CA SER A 289 -2.20 -7.10 -9.72
C SER A 289 -3.48 -7.74 -9.15
N SER A 290 -3.34 -8.76 -8.30
CA SER A 290 -4.42 -9.46 -7.61
C SER A 290 -4.42 -9.12 -6.11
N ALA A 291 -5.60 -9.06 -5.48
CA ALA A 291 -5.72 -8.87 -4.03
C ALA A 291 -5.14 -10.05 -3.25
N VAL A 292 -5.24 -11.26 -3.81
CA VAL A 292 -4.61 -12.48 -3.30
C VAL A 292 -3.45 -12.86 -4.21
N VAL A 293 -2.23 -12.64 -3.73
CA VAL A 293 -1.01 -12.79 -4.55
C VAL A 293 -0.43 -14.21 -4.49
N PHE A 294 -0.64 -14.93 -3.39
CA PHE A 294 -0.19 -16.31 -3.21
C PHE A 294 -1.38 -17.26 -3.30
N SER A 295 -1.29 -18.27 -4.16
CA SER A 295 -2.38 -19.23 -4.42
C SER A 295 -2.89 -19.92 -3.15
N ASP A 296 -1.99 -20.22 -2.22
CA ASP A 296 -2.24 -20.87 -0.94
C ASP A 296 -3.21 -20.07 -0.07
N LEU A 297 -3.22 -18.74 -0.23
CA LEU A 297 -4.12 -17.85 0.51
C LEU A 297 -5.51 -17.73 -0.12
N SER A 298 -5.71 -18.23 -1.35
CA SER A 298 -7.00 -18.12 -2.06
C SER A 298 -8.14 -18.86 -1.37
N ILE A 299 -7.83 -19.85 -0.54
CA ILE A 299 -8.83 -20.55 0.26
C ILE A 299 -9.51 -19.62 1.25
N TYR A 300 -8.76 -18.73 1.91
CA TYR A 300 -9.29 -17.78 2.89
C TYR A 300 -10.21 -16.74 2.26
N HIS A 301 -9.84 -16.24 1.08
CA HIS A 301 -10.70 -15.36 0.29
C HIS A 301 -12.03 -16.04 -0.06
N LYS A 302 -11.98 -17.25 -0.64
CA LYS A 302 -13.18 -18.00 -1.04
C LYS A 302 -14.08 -18.32 0.16
N GLU A 303 -13.49 -18.70 1.30
CA GLU A 303 -14.24 -18.97 2.51
C GLU A 303 -14.87 -17.69 3.08
N CYS A 304 -14.14 -16.58 3.09
CA CYS A 304 -14.64 -15.27 3.52
C CYS A 304 -15.83 -14.84 2.66
N ASP A 305 -15.68 -14.81 1.33
CA ASP A 305 -16.76 -14.49 0.39
C ASP A 305 -18.03 -15.31 0.68
N GLN A 306 -17.89 -16.64 0.70
CA GLN A 306 -19.02 -17.53 0.90
C GLN A 306 -19.69 -17.37 2.27
N ARG A 307 -18.90 -17.14 3.33
CA ARG A 307 -19.43 -16.94 4.69
C ARG A 307 -20.16 -15.60 4.80
N VAL A 308 -19.62 -14.55 4.20
CA VAL A 308 -20.26 -13.22 4.19
C VAL A 308 -21.56 -13.27 3.39
N ARG A 309 -21.54 -13.79 2.16
CA ARG A 309 -22.76 -13.97 1.33
C ARG A 309 -23.85 -14.76 2.03
N ARG A 310 -23.49 -15.87 2.71
CA ARG A 310 -24.45 -16.65 3.51
C ARG A 310 -25.08 -15.87 4.68
N ARG A 311 -24.37 -14.90 5.26
CA ARG A 311 -24.83 -14.14 6.43
C ARG A 311 -25.69 -12.93 6.06
N ILE A 312 -25.31 -12.18 5.02
CA ILE A 312 -25.99 -10.92 4.66
C ILE A 312 -26.78 -11.01 3.35
N GLY A 313 -26.64 -12.10 2.60
CA GLY A 313 -27.25 -12.28 1.28
C GLY A 313 -26.46 -11.56 0.18
N ASP A 314 -26.65 -12.02 -1.07
CA ASP A 314 -25.88 -11.53 -2.22
C ASP A 314 -26.06 -10.03 -2.46
N ILE A 315 -27.29 -9.51 -2.40
CA ILE A 315 -27.56 -8.09 -2.67
C ILE A 315 -26.81 -7.17 -1.68
N ALA A 316 -26.81 -7.52 -0.40
CA ALA A 316 -26.12 -6.73 0.62
C ALA A 316 -24.60 -6.88 0.51
N PHE A 317 -24.12 -8.08 0.14
CA PHE A 317 -22.71 -8.30 -0.18
C PHE A 317 -22.29 -7.39 -1.34
N GLU A 318 -22.96 -7.44 -2.48
CA GLU A 318 -22.61 -6.64 -3.67
C GLU A 318 -22.64 -5.14 -3.35
N ALA A 319 -23.62 -4.66 -2.60
CA ALA A 319 -23.68 -3.25 -2.20
C ALA A 319 -22.50 -2.83 -1.29
N ALA A 320 -22.13 -3.68 -0.34
CA ALA A 320 -21.01 -3.44 0.56
C ALA A 320 -19.67 -3.54 -0.17
N HIS A 321 -19.52 -4.53 -1.06
CA HIS A 321 -18.38 -4.72 -1.92
C HIS A 321 -18.16 -3.50 -2.82
N HIS A 322 -19.21 -3.07 -3.53
CA HIS A 322 -19.18 -1.90 -4.40
C HIS A 322 -18.85 -0.60 -3.66
N LYS A 323 -19.28 -0.47 -2.39
CA LYS A 323 -18.86 0.64 -1.54
C LYS A 323 -17.35 0.63 -1.29
N GLY A 324 -16.76 -0.54 -1.10
CA GLY A 324 -15.30 -0.73 -1.00
C GLY A 324 -14.57 -0.38 -2.29
N GLU A 325 -15.09 -0.82 -3.43
CA GLU A 325 -14.55 -0.49 -4.76
C GLU A 325 -14.53 1.03 -5.02
N GLY A 326 -15.48 1.77 -4.43
CA GLY A 326 -15.51 3.23 -4.51
C GLY A 326 -14.39 3.96 -3.74
N PHE A 327 -13.56 3.25 -2.96
CA PHE A 327 -12.48 3.86 -2.20
C PHE A 327 -11.22 4.09 -3.03
N GLY A 328 -10.71 5.34 -3.00
CA GLY A 328 -9.33 5.62 -3.36
C GLY A 328 -8.35 5.14 -2.29
N PHE A 329 -7.05 5.09 -2.64
CA PHE A 329 -5.96 4.59 -1.78
C PHE A 329 -6.02 5.10 -0.33
N ASP A 330 -6.08 6.41 -0.10
CA ASP A 330 -6.09 6.96 1.26
C ASP A 330 -7.38 6.64 2.03
N ALA A 331 -8.52 6.64 1.34
CA ALA A 331 -9.84 6.36 1.92
C ALA A 331 -9.97 4.89 2.34
N ALA A 332 -9.46 3.97 1.52
CA ALA A 332 -9.41 2.54 1.84
C ALA A 332 -8.58 2.27 3.09
N ILE A 333 -7.38 2.87 3.17
CA ILE A 333 -6.53 2.77 4.37
C ILE A 333 -7.23 3.38 5.58
N ALA A 334 -7.88 4.53 5.43
CA ALA A 334 -8.52 5.22 6.55
C ALA A 334 -9.74 4.44 7.08
N TYR A 335 -10.47 3.79 6.20
CA TYR A 335 -11.56 2.89 6.56
C TYR A 335 -11.05 1.66 7.34
N ALA A 336 -9.94 1.08 6.89
CA ALA A 336 -9.31 -0.07 7.55
C ALA A 336 -8.76 0.29 8.92
N LEU A 337 -8.08 1.44 9.05
CA LEU A 337 -7.54 1.96 10.31
C LEU A 337 -8.59 2.55 11.26
N HIS A 338 -9.88 2.48 10.90
CA HIS A 338 -10.97 3.07 11.67
C HIS A 338 -10.83 4.58 11.93
N GLU A 339 -10.09 5.31 11.10
CA GLU A 339 -9.88 6.76 11.24
C GLU A 339 -11.18 7.56 11.06
N HIS A 340 -12.16 6.98 10.37
CA HIS A 340 -13.49 7.55 10.15
C HIS A 340 -14.57 6.97 11.06
N ARG A 341 -14.22 6.23 12.13
CA ARG A 341 -15.22 5.99 13.17
C ARG A 341 -15.56 7.36 13.77
N PRO A 342 -16.84 7.82 13.74
CA PRO A 342 -17.25 8.72 14.80
C PRO A 342 -16.92 7.97 16.09
N SER A 343 -16.06 8.57 16.92
CA SER A 343 -15.76 8.01 18.22
C SER A 343 -17.06 7.60 18.88
N THR A 344 -17.14 6.39 19.39
CA THR A 344 -18.10 6.01 20.43
C THR A 344 -17.75 6.68 21.77
N SER A 345 -17.20 7.89 21.73
CA SER A 345 -17.49 8.90 22.73
C SER A 345 -18.91 9.33 22.40
N GLU A 346 -19.83 9.18 23.35
CA GLU A 346 -21.14 9.83 23.27
C GLU A 346 -21.00 11.18 22.60
N PRO A 347 -21.85 11.54 21.63
CA PRO A 347 -21.75 12.83 20.99
C PRO A 347 -21.74 13.85 22.11
N ASP A 348 -20.65 14.61 22.20
CA ASP A 348 -20.56 15.82 23.01
C ASP A 348 -21.50 16.83 22.35
N THR A 349 -22.80 16.55 22.53
CA THR A 349 -23.94 17.27 21.98
C THR A 349 -24.05 18.64 22.66
N ASP A 350 -23.17 18.92 23.62
CA ASP A 350 -23.21 20.09 24.49
C ASP A 350 -22.26 21.21 24.01
N ALA A 351 -21.31 20.95 23.11
CA ALA A 351 -20.45 22.01 22.55
C ALA A 351 -21.03 22.66 21.28
N SER A 352 -21.76 21.91 20.45
CA SER A 352 -22.31 22.37 19.16
C SER A 352 -23.64 23.13 19.30
N THR A 353 -24.41 22.86 20.37
CA THR A 353 -25.70 23.49 20.66
C THR A 353 -25.60 24.79 21.46
N ARG A 354 -24.44 25.09 22.08
CA ARG A 354 -24.26 26.33 22.84
C ARG A 354 -24.01 27.52 21.91
N LEU A 355 -24.98 28.42 21.86
CA LEU A 355 -24.85 29.71 21.18
C LEU A 355 -23.64 30.49 21.72
N THR A 356 -22.85 31.08 20.82
CA THR A 356 -21.75 31.98 21.18
C THR A 356 -22.28 33.20 21.95
N LYS A 357 -21.42 33.93 22.65
CA LYS A 357 -21.81 35.16 23.38
C LYS A 357 -22.56 36.15 22.47
N ARG A 358 -22.17 36.27 21.21
CA ARG A 358 -22.81 37.15 20.24
C ARG A 358 -24.15 36.62 19.74
N GLU A 359 -24.26 35.31 19.51
CA GLU A 359 -25.51 34.67 19.13
C GLU A 359 -26.55 34.70 20.26
N ARG A 360 -26.14 34.56 21.53
CA ARG A 360 -27.03 34.73 22.69
C ARG A 360 -27.61 36.13 22.80
N GLN A 361 -26.80 37.17 22.53
CA GLN A 361 -27.29 38.55 22.48
C GLN A 361 -28.33 38.75 21.38
N VAL A 362 -28.09 38.17 20.19
CA VAL A 362 -29.06 38.23 19.09
C VAL A 362 -30.32 37.44 19.43
N ALA A 363 -30.21 36.26 20.05
CA ALA A 363 -31.36 35.45 20.48
C ALA A 363 -32.22 36.16 21.55
N ALA A 364 -31.60 36.85 22.51
CA ALA A 364 -32.34 37.66 23.50
C ALA A 364 -33.13 38.80 22.85
N LEU A 365 -32.53 39.51 21.90
CA LEU A 365 -33.22 40.57 21.16
C LEU A 365 -34.33 40.03 20.24
N ILE A 366 -34.18 38.78 19.77
CA ILE A 366 -35.27 38.07 19.07
C ILE A 366 -36.44 37.81 20.03
N ALA A 367 -36.17 37.39 21.27
CA ALA A 367 -37.20 37.14 22.28
C ALA A 367 -37.94 38.42 22.72
N GLU A 368 -37.26 39.57 22.69
CA GLU A 368 -37.86 40.90 22.86
C GLU A 368 -38.73 41.35 21.66
N GLY A 369 -38.80 40.57 20.59
CA GLY A 369 -39.63 40.83 19.41
C GLY A 369 -39.02 41.80 18.39
N LEU A 370 -37.73 42.13 18.50
CA LEU A 370 -37.09 43.06 17.58
C LEU A 370 -36.95 42.46 16.17
N THR A 371 -36.98 43.32 15.14
CA THR A 371 -36.69 42.95 13.75
C THR A 371 -35.17 42.92 13.48
N ASN A 372 -34.73 42.34 12.36
CA ASN A 372 -33.30 42.36 11.98
C ASN A 372 -32.71 43.77 11.90
N GLN A 373 -33.51 44.76 11.47
CA GLN A 373 -33.10 46.15 11.43
C GLN A 373 -32.89 46.71 12.84
N ALA A 374 -33.85 46.50 13.75
CA ALA A 374 -33.72 46.97 15.12
C ALA A 374 -32.59 46.26 15.88
N ILE A 375 -32.33 44.98 15.61
CA ILE A 375 -31.16 44.26 16.15
C ILE A 375 -29.86 44.87 15.62
N ALA A 376 -29.80 45.17 14.33
CA ALA A 376 -28.64 45.77 13.71
C ALA A 376 -28.30 47.14 14.33
N ASP A 377 -29.32 47.98 14.55
CA ASP A 377 -29.18 49.30 15.18
C ASP A 377 -28.74 49.17 16.65
N ARG A 378 -29.34 48.23 17.40
CA ARG A 378 -29.01 47.98 18.83
C ARG A 378 -27.60 47.45 19.04
N LEU A 379 -27.11 46.63 18.11
CA LEU A 379 -25.82 45.96 18.19
C LEU A 379 -24.72 46.66 17.40
N VAL A 380 -25.03 47.79 16.75
CA VAL A 380 -24.15 48.59 15.87
C VAL A 380 -23.47 47.71 14.82
N ILE A 381 -24.29 46.98 14.05
CA ILE A 381 -23.87 46.11 12.94
C ILE A 381 -24.76 46.36 11.71
N SER A 382 -24.42 45.77 10.56
CA SER A 382 -25.27 45.87 9.38
C SER A 382 -26.52 44.97 9.49
N PRO A 383 -27.66 45.32 8.84
CA PRO A 383 -28.86 44.47 8.79
C PRO A 383 -28.59 43.07 8.20
N ARG A 384 -27.68 42.98 7.23
CA ARG A 384 -27.26 41.71 6.61
C ARG A 384 -26.48 40.83 7.60
N THR A 385 -25.67 41.43 8.47
CA THR A 385 -24.95 40.73 9.53
C THR A 385 -25.91 40.21 10.60
N ALA A 386 -26.92 41.02 10.98
CA ALA A 386 -27.96 40.57 11.90
C ALA A 386 -28.77 39.40 11.32
N GLN A 387 -29.12 39.44 10.03
CA GLN A 387 -29.77 38.32 9.34
C GLN A 387 -28.91 37.05 9.35
N GLY A 388 -27.61 37.15 9.03
CA GLY A 388 -26.72 35.99 9.06
C GLY A 388 -26.59 35.36 10.44
N HIS A 389 -26.58 36.16 11.52
CA HIS A 389 -26.63 35.63 12.88
C HIS A 389 -27.93 34.89 13.18
N VAL A 390 -29.08 35.38 12.72
CA VAL A 390 -30.37 34.70 12.90
C VAL A 390 -30.40 33.37 12.17
N GLU A 391 -29.93 33.32 10.92
CA GLU A 391 -29.85 32.08 10.13
C GLU A 391 -28.92 31.05 10.78
N HIS A 392 -27.78 31.48 11.30
CA HIS A 392 -26.88 30.60 12.06
C HIS A 392 -27.48 30.09 13.37
N ILE A 393 -28.22 30.93 14.11
CA ILE A 393 -28.91 30.51 15.35
C ILE A 393 -29.97 29.46 15.03
N LEU A 394 -30.78 29.67 13.99
CA LEU A 394 -31.79 28.72 13.55
C LEU A 394 -31.16 27.38 13.17
N ALA A 395 -30.09 27.40 12.38
CA ALA A 395 -29.37 26.19 12.00
C ALA A 395 -28.75 25.46 13.19
N LYS A 396 -28.14 26.19 14.15
CA LYS A 396 -27.51 25.61 15.35
C LYS A 396 -28.51 25.00 16.32
N LEU A 397 -29.68 25.60 16.47
CA LEU A 397 -30.74 25.12 17.37
C LEU A 397 -31.72 24.14 16.69
N GLY A 398 -31.54 23.88 15.38
CA GLY A 398 -32.46 23.03 14.62
C GLY A 398 -33.85 23.63 14.43
N PHE A 399 -33.98 24.96 14.51
CA PHE A 399 -35.25 25.68 14.37
C PHE A 399 -35.46 26.17 12.94
N THR A 400 -36.72 26.28 12.56
CA THR A 400 -37.14 26.74 11.23
C THR A 400 -37.78 28.12 11.26
N SER A 401 -38.01 28.68 12.46
CA SER A 401 -38.62 30.01 12.62
C SER A 401 -38.05 30.81 13.78
N ARG A 402 -38.03 32.14 13.62
CA ARG A 402 -37.62 33.10 14.65
C ARG A 402 -38.46 32.98 15.93
N THR A 403 -39.73 32.60 15.82
CA THR A 403 -40.64 32.40 16.95
C THR A 403 -40.20 31.25 17.85
N GLN A 404 -39.63 30.17 17.28
CA GLN A 404 -39.06 29.06 18.07
C GLN A 404 -37.84 29.51 18.86
N VAL A 405 -36.99 30.38 18.30
CA VAL A 405 -35.86 30.98 19.02
C VAL A 405 -36.36 31.82 20.21
N ALA A 406 -37.42 32.61 20.02
CA ALA A 406 -38.00 33.41 21.09
C ALA A 406 -38.57 32.54 22.24
N ALA A 407 -39.30 31.47 21.91
CA ALA A 407 -39.84 30.53 22.90
C ALA A 407 -38.72 29.82 23.69
N TRP A 408 -37.68 29.37 22.99
CA TRP A 408 -36.52 28.70 23.59
C TRP A 408 -35.74 29.58 24.58
N VAL A 409 -35.57 30.89 24.28
CA VAL A 409 -34.90 31.82 25.21
C VAL A 409 -35.71 32.03 26.49
N VAL A 410 -37.05 32.05 26.39
CA VAL A 410 -37.93 32.18 27.57
C VAL A 410 -37.84 30.94 28.45
N GLU A 411 -37.80 29.74 27.86
CA GLU A 411 -37.59 28.49 28.59
C GLU A 411 -36.23 28.46 29.32
N GLN A 412 -35.16 28.95 28.70
CA GLN A 412 -33.82 29.00 29.32
C GLN A 412 -33.61 30.07 30.40
N THR A 413 -34.56 30.98 30.60
CA THR A 413 -34.47 32.02 31.65
C THR A 413 -35.33 31.69 32.88
N HIS A 414 -36.08 30.59 32.85
CA HIS A 414 -36.91 30.10 33.97
C HIS A 414 -36.29 28.89 34.70
N ASP A 415 -35.16 28.38 34.20
CA ASP A 415 -34.18 27.54 34.91
C ASP A 415 -33.00 28.41 35.40
#